data_AF-A0A9E5HXY4-F1
#
_entry.id   AF-A0A9E5HXY4-F1
#
_cell.length_a   1.000
_cell.length_b   1.000
_cell.length_c   1.000
_cell.angle_alpha   90.00
_cell.angle_beta   90.00
_cell.angle_gamma   90.00
#
_symmetry.space_group_name_H-M   'P 1'
#
loop_
_entity.id
_entity.type
_entity.pdbx_description
1 polymer ?
#
loop_
_entity_poly.entity_id
_entity_poly.type
_entity_poly.pdbx_seq_one_letter_code
_entity_poly.pdbx_strand_id
1 'polypeptide(L)' 'MSKELKAMAASWARSFLAAGIAVYMAGVTDPADIAKAGLAAVLPVILRYLNPGDAAFGKKA' A
#
# COMPACT_ATOMS: atom_id res chain seq x y z
N MET A 1 -12.37 8.90 -12.87
CA MET A 1 -11.63 8.65 -11.60
C MET A 1 -11.82 9.84 -10.67
N SER A 2 -12.45 9.65 -9.50
CA SER A 2 -12.65 10.74 -8.52
C SER A 2 -11.31 11.23 -7.96
N LYS A 3 -11.24 12.51 -7.54
CA LYS A 3 -10.01 13.11 -6.96
C LYS A 3 -9.52 12.34 -5.73
N GLU A 4 -10.47 11.88 -4.91
CA GLU A 4 -10.20 11.09 -3.70
C GLU A 4 -9.57 9.73 -4.03
N LEU A 5 -10.09 9.02 -5.04
CA LEU A 5 -9.53 7.74 -5.46
C LEU A 5 -8.09 7.89 -5.98
N LYS A 6 -7.80 8.98 -6.70
CA LYS A 6 -6.42 9.31 -7.12
C LYS A 6 -5.52 9.61 -5.92
N ALA A 7 -5.98 10.40 -4.96
CA ALA A 7 -5.21 10.74 -3.76
C ALA A 7 -4.92 9.51 -2.89
N MET A 8 -5.90 8.62 -2.74
CA MET A 8 -5.77 7.36 -2.03
C MET A 8 -4.78 6.42 -2.73
N ALA A 9 -4.93 6.20 -4.04
CA ALA A 9 -4.00 5.38 -4.81
C ALA A 9 -2.57 5.92 -4.77
N ALA A 10 -2.39 7.26 -4.83
CA ALA A 10 -1.09 7.89 -4.67
C ALA A 10 -0.49 7.67 -3.28
N SER A 11 -1.32 7.67 -2.22
CA SER A 11 -0.87 7.34 -0.86
C SER A 11 -0.36 5.90 -0.76
N TRP A 12 -1.13 4.96 -1.30
CA TRP A 12 -0.78 3.54 -1.34
C TRP A 12 0.50 3.26 -2.13
N ALA A 13 0.66 3.91 -3.30
CA ALA A 13 1.86 3.80 -4.11
C ALA A 13 3.10 4.32 -3.36
N ARG A 14 2.97 5.42 -2.60
CA ARG A 14 4.08 5.93 -1.77
C ARG A 14 4.50 4.92 -0.70
N SER A 15 3.55 4.28 -0.01
CA SER A 15 3.87 3.24 0.99
C SER A 15 4.55 2.03 0.36
N PHE A 16 4.07 1.57 -0.80
CA PHE A 16 4.69 0.48 -1.56
C PHE A 16 6.14 0.81 -1.92
N LEU A 17 6.37 1.99 -2.51
CA LEU A 17 7.71 2.42 -2.93
C LEU A 17 8.65 2.65 -1.74
N ALA A 18 8.15 3.24 -0.65
CA ALA A 18 8.95 3.46 0.55
C ALA A 18 9.48 2.14 1.13
N ALA A 19 8.62 1.12 1.22
CA ALA A 19 9.03 -0.20 1.72
C ALA A 19 9.99 -0.91 0.75
N GLY A 20 9.73 -0.84 -0.56
CA GLY A 20 10.64 -1.39 -1.57
C GLY A 20 12.03 -0.75 -1.52
N ILE A 21 12.09 0.59 -1.42
CA ILE A 21 13.35 1.33 -1.26
C ILE A 21 14.04 0.96 0.06
N ALA A 22 13.29 0.83 1.16
CA ALA A 22 13.86 0.47 2.45
C ALA A 22 14.55 -0.90 2.42
N VAL A 23 13.92 -1.93 1.85
CA VAL A 23 14.55 -3.26 1.77
C VAL A 23 15.71 -3.29 0.77
N TYR A 24 15.63 -2.51 -0.32
CA TYR A 24 16.76 -2.32 -1.22
C TYR A 24 17.97 -1.68 -0.50
N MET A 25 17.73 -0.64 0.30
CA MET A 25 18.76 -0.02 1.13
C MET A 25 19.30 -0.96 2.22
N ALA A 26 18.50 -1.93 2.65
CA ALA A 26 18.92 -2.99 3.57
C ALA A 26 19.74 -4.12 2.88
N GLY A 27 20.02 -3.99 1.58
CA GLY A 27 20.84 -4.93 0.82
C GLY A 27 20.05 -6.05 0.13
N VAL A 28 18.71 -6.03 0.17
CA VAL A 28 17.88 -6.96 -0.58
C VAL A 28 17.90 -6.58 -2.06
N THR A 29 18.40 -7.46 -2.92
CA THR A 29 18.52 -7.20 -4.36
C THR A 29 17.62 -8.08 -5.22
N ASP A 30 17.00 -9.13 -4.66
CA ASP A 30 15.99 -9.92 -5.37
C ASP A 30 14.75 -9.04 -5.64
N PRO A 31 14.40 -8.79 -6.92
CA PRO A 31 13.22 -8.01 -7.27
C PRO A 31 11.91 -8.58 -6.71
N ALA A 32 11.83 -9.90 -6.55
CA ALA A 32 10.65 -10.55 -5.99
C ALA A 32 10.46 -10.16 -4.52
N ASP A 33 11.55 -10.12 -3.74
CA ASP A 33 11.48 -9.76 -2.32
C ASP A 33 11.23 -8.27 -2.11
N ILE A 34 11.79 -7.41 -2.98
CA ILE A 34 11.48 -5.97 -2.99
C ILE A 34 9.99 -5.74 -3.28
N ALA A 35 9.43 -6.45 -4.27
CA ALA A 35 8.01 -6.36 -4.60
C ALA A 35 7.12 -6.87 -3.46
N LYS A 36 7.48 -8.00 -2.83
CA LYS A 36 6.76 -8.54 -1.65
C LYS A 36 6.77 -7.55 -0.49
N ALA A 37 7.88 -6.87 -0.23
CA ALA A 37 7.98 -5.85 0.81
C ALA A 37 7.03 -4.66 0.54
N GLY A 38 7.03 -4.17 -0.70
CA GLY A 38 6.08 -3.15 -1.14
C GLY A 38 4.62 -3.59 -0.96
N LEU A 39 4.29 -4.82 -1.38
CA LEU A 39 2.95 -5.39 -1.21
C LEU A 39 2.56 -5.50 0.27
N ALA A 40 3.45 -6.01 1.12
CA ALA A 40 3.22 -6.16 2.54
C ALA A 40 2.93 -4.82 3.24
N ALA A 41 3.56 -3.74 2.79
CA ALA A 41 3.35 -2.40 3.35
C ALA A 41 2.00 -1.76 3.00
N VAL A 42 1.39 -2.16 1.88
CA VAL A 42 0.11 -1.57 1.41
C VAL A 42 -1.10 -2.48 1.67
N LEU A 43 -0.88 -3.79 1.76
CA LEU A 43 -1.94 -4.80 1.91
C LEU A 43 -2.89 -4.53 3.10
N PRO A 44 -2.42 -4.17 4.32
CA PRO A 44 -3.34 -3.92 5.44
C PRO A 44 -4.32 -2.78 5.16
N VAL A 45 -3.86 -1.69 4.53
CA VAL A 45 -4.68 -0.51 4.27
C VAL A 45 -5.72 -0.81 3.17
N ILE A 46 -5.32 -1.57 2.14
CA ILE A 46 -6.25 -2.02 1.10
C ILE A 46 -7.33 -2.94 1.71
N LEU A 47 -6.94 -3.92 2.51
CA LEU A 47 -7.89 -4.84 3.15
C LEU A 47 -8.88 -4.10 4.06
N ARG A 48 -8.42 -3.09 4.81
CA ARG A 48 -9.28 -2.25 5.64
C ARG A 48 -10.22 -1.38 4.80
N TYR A 49 -9.74 -0.80 3.70
CA TYR A 49 -10.58 -0.03 2.78
C TYR A 49 -11.70 -0.87 2.13
N LEU A 50 -11.37 -2.11 1.77
CA LEU A 50 -12.32 -3.05 1.17
C LEU A 50 -13.30 -3.65 2.20
N ASN A 51 -13.03 -3.52 3.49
CA ASN A 51 -13.93 -3.98 4.54
C ASN A 51 -14.98 -2.89 4.89
N PRO A 52 -16.26 -3.04 4.47
CA PRO A 52 -17.30 -2.07 4.79
C PRO A 52 -17.63 -2.01 6.29
N GLY A 53 -17.21 -3.00 7.08
CA GLY A 53 -17.34 -3.02 8.54
C GLY A 53 -16.20 -2.30 9.28
N ASP A 54 -15.15 -1.84 8.60
CA ASP A 54 -14.10 -1.04 9.23
C ASP A 54 -14.57 0.41 9.39
N ALA A 55 -14.98 0.77 10.61
CA ALA A 55 -15.54 2.10 10.91
C ALA A 55 -14.56 3.26 10.67
N ALA A 56 -13.25 3.00 10.63
CA ALA A 56 -12.22 4.02 10.46
C ALA A 56 -11.79 4.22 9.00
N PHE A 57 -11.76 3.15 8.19
CA PHE A 57 -11.20 3.19 6.84
C PHE A 57 -12.04 2.51 5.74
N GLY A 58 -13.13 1.84 6.09
CA GLY A 58 -14.00 1.17 5.12
C GLY A 58 -14.60 2.17 4.13
N LYS A 59 -14.70 1.77 2.86
CA LYS A 59 -15.42 2.56 1.84
C LYS A 59 -16.87 2.76 2.32
N LYS A 60 -17.21 3.97 2.76
CA LYS A 60 -18.60 4.32 3.06
C LYS A 60 -19.43 4.13 1.79
N ALA A 61 -20.47 3.30 1.90
CA ALA A 61 -21.41 3.02 0.82
C ALA A 61 -22.15 4.30 0.39
#